data_AF-A0A7V1BTA5-F1
#
_entry.id   AF-A0A7V1BTA5-F1
#
_cell.length_a   1.000
_cell.length_b   1.000
_cell.length_c   1.000
_cell.angle_alpha   90.00
_cell.angle_beta   90.00
_cell.angle_gamma   90.00
#
_symmetry.space_group_name_H-M   'P 1'
#
loop_
_entity.id
_entity.type
_entity.pdbx_description
1 polymer ?
#
loop_
_entity_poly.entity_id
_entity_poly.type
_entity_poly.pdbx_seq_one_letter_code
_entity_poly.pdbx_strand_id
1 'polypeptide(L)'
;MADITKSGVLNALKKVNDEGLNTNLLTLNSIKEIKVENDSLTVDISLPAVEENTQEKLVDAIKNEFPRLKEIHLNILTKVPPVSTNQGLQKDDILPAVKNTIAVASGKGGVGKSTVAVNVAVALAKEGAKVGLIDADIYGP
;
A
#
# COMPACT_ATOMS: atom_id res chain seq x y z
N MET A 1 23.35 16.13 -12.99
CA MET A 1 23.12 16.73 -11.66
C MET A 1 21.77 16.22 -11.21
N ALA A 2 21.71 15.36 -10.20
CA ALA A 2 20.46 14.74 -9.80
C ALA A 2 19.73 15.67 -8.84
N ASP A 3 18.69 16.34 -9.33
CA ASP A 3 17.71 16.96 -8.45
C ASP A 3 17.12 15.88 -7.54
N ILE A 4 16.93 16.20 -6.26
CA ILE A 4 16.29 15.28 -5.30
C ILE A 4 14.82 15.15 -5.71
N THR A 5 14.56 14.11 -6.50
CA THR A 5 13.25 13.81 -7.06
C THR A 5 12.61 12.63 -6.34
N LYS A 6 11.28 12.56 -6.35
CA LYS A 6 10.54 11.42 -5.78
C LYS A 6 11.00 10.08 -6.35
N SER A 7 11.32 10.04 -7.64
CA SER A 7 11.87 8.86 -8.31
C SER A 7 13.27 8.49 -7.82
N GLY A 8 14.14 9.48 -7.59
CA GLY A 8 15.49 9.25 -7.05
C GLY A 8 15.45 8.63 -5.65
N VAL A 9 14.63 9.20 -4.76
CA VAL A 9 14.43 8.65 -3.41
C VAL A 9 13.82 7.25 -3.47
N LEU A 10 12.82 7.02 -4.32
CA LEU A 10 12.23 5.69 -4.49
C LEU A 10 13.26 4.64 -4.95
N ASN A 11 14.14 5.01 -5.88
CA ASN A 11 15.18 4.10 -6.38
C ASN A 11 16.20 3.77 -5.29
N ALA A 12 16.58 4.73 -4.44
CA ALA A 12 17.44 4.49 -3.29
C ALA A 12 16.79 3.50 -2.31
N LEU A 13 15.52 3.72 -1.97
CA LEU A 13 14.77 2.85 -1.06
C LEU A 13 14.58 1.43 -1.61
N LYS A 14 14.39 1.27 -2.93
CA LYS A 14 14.27 -0.05 -3.57
C LYS A 14 15.53 -0.91 -3.53
N LYS A 15 16.71 -0.29 -3.36
CA LYS A 15 17.98 -1.03 -3.24
C LYS A 15 18.17 -1.66 -1.85
N VAL A 16 17.34 -1.29 -0.86
CA VAL A 16 17.43 -1.84 0.51
C VAL A 16 16.88 -3.26 0.53
N ASN A 17 17.76 -4.25 0.68
CA ASN A 17 17.34 -5.63 0.83
C ASN A 17 17.17 -5.95 2.33
N ASP A 18 15.93 -5.97 2.81
CA ASP A 18 15.61 -6.23 4.23
C ASP A 18 14.43 -7.21 4.34
N GLU A 19 14.54 -8.22 5.20
CA GLU A 19 13.48 -9.23 5.38
C GLU A 19 12.17 -8.64 5.93
N GLY A 20 12.25 -7.52 6.65
CA GLY A 20 11.10 -6.77 7.17
C GLY A 20 10.45 -5.81 6.17
N LEU A 21 11.05 -5.59 4.99
CA LEU A 21 10.55 -4.68 3.98
C LEU A 21 10.44 -5.35 2.61
N ASN A 22 9.21 -5.57 2.16
CA ASN A 22 8.98 -5.96 0.77
C ASN A 22 9.14 -4.74 -0.15
N THR A 23 10.34 -4.56 -0.71
CA THR A 23 10.68 -3.47 -1.63
C THR A 23 9.80 -3.41 -2.88
N ASN A 24 9.16 -4.53 -3.28
CA ASN A 24 8.22 -4.54 -4.38
C ASN A 24 6.93 -3.75 -4.08
N LEU A 25 6.63 -3.51 -2.80
CA LEU A 25 5.50 -2.67 -2.38
C LEU A 25 5.81 -1.17 -2.41
N LEU A 26 7.09 -0.80 -2.59
CA LEU A 26 7.50 0.59 -2.72
C LEU A 26 7.15 1.11 -4.11
N THR A 27 6.20 2.03 -4.15
CA THR A 27 5.78 2.73 -5.36
C THR A 27 5.93 4.24 -5.18
N LEU A 28 5.75 5.01 -6.26
CA LEU A 28 5.73 6.48 -6.15
C LEU A 28 4.64 6.97 -5.18
N ASN A 29 3.52 6.25 -5.05
CA ASN A 29 2.46 6.57 -4.09
C ASN A 29 2.85 6.28 -2.63
N SER A 30 3.87 5.45 -2.40
CA SER A 30 4.40 5.23 -1.05
C SER A 30 5.06 6.50 -0.50
N ILE A 31 5.59 7.37 -1.38
CA ILE A 31 6.18 8.65 -1.01
C ILE A 31 5.12 9.74 -1.09
N LYS A 32 4.62 10.19 0.07
CA LYS A 32 3.61 11.26 0.10
C LYS A 32 4.24 12.60 -0.25
N GLU A 33 5.28 12.96 0.48
CA GLU A 33 5.89 14.26 0.38
C GLU A 33 7.41 14.17 0.56
N ILE A 34 8.12 15.06 -0.12
CA ILE A 34 9.55 15.25 0.04
C ILE A 34 9.76 16.76 0.21
N LYS A 35 10.41 17.14 1.31
CA LYS A 35 10.85 18.51 1.56
C LYS A 35 12.36 18.54 1.66
N VAL A 36 12.97 19.49 0.97
CA VAL A 36 14.41 19.71 0.98
C VAL A 36 14.65 21.14 1.41
N GLU A 37 15.29 21.32 2.57
CA GLU A 37 15.62 22.65 3.12
C GLU A 37 17.07 22.66 3.59
N ASN A 38 17.90 23.57 3.08
CA ASN A 38 19.25 23.83 3.58
C ASN A 38 20.11 22.54 3.84
N ASP A 39 20.16 21.62 2.87
CA ASP A 39 20.83 20.30 2.95
C ASP A 39 20.21 19.27 3.91
N SER A 40 19.00 19.55 4.41
CA SER A 40 18.17 18.58 5.13
C SER A 40 17.07 18.02 4.23
N LEU A 41 16.83 16.71 4.32
CA LEU A 41 15.80 16.01 3.57
C LEU A 41 14.78 15.43 4.55
N THR A 42 13.52 15.86 4.44
CA THR A 42 12.39 15.22 5.12
C THR A 42 11.56 14.44 4.12
N VAL A 43 11.37 13.15 4.36
CA VAL A 43 10.56 12.27 3.50
C VAL A 43 9.45 11.65 4.32
N ASP A 44 8.22 11.88 3.87
CA ASP A 44 7.03 11.25 4.42
C ASP A 44 6.70 10.02 3.59
N ILE A 45 6.90 8.84 4.19
CA ILE A 45 6.68 7.56 3.53
C ILE A 45 5.56 6.78 4.21
N SER A 46 4.66 6.20 3.42
CA SER A 46 3.58 5.37 3.91
C SER A 46 3.93 3.89 3.76
N LEU A 47 4.09 3.21 4.89
CA LEU A 47 4.44 1.79 4.92
C LEU A 47 3.54 1.03 5.90
N PRO A 48 3.07 -0.18 5.54
CA PRO A 48 2.17 -0.97 6.37
C PRO A 48 2.79 -1.39 7.71
N ALA A 49 4.07 -1.74 7.71
CA ALA A 49 4.85 -2.07 8.89
C ALA A 49 6.33 -1.89 8.56
N VAL A 50 7.11 -1.38 9.52
CA VAL A 50 8.56 -1.24 9.42
C VAL A 50 9.13 -1.55 10.80
N GLU A 51 10.12 -2.41 10.88
CA GLU A 51 10.88 -2.66 12.10
C GLU A 51 11.87 -1.53 12.36
N GLU A 52 12.19 -1.27 13.63
CA GLU A 52 13.09 -0.17 14.03
C GLU A 52 14.47 -0.25 13.34
N ASN A 53 14.99 -1.47 13.18
CA ASN A 53 16.26 -1.76 12.49
C ASN A 53 16.19 -1.46 10.97
N THR A 54 15.02 -1.58 10.36
CA THR A 54 14.84 -1.32 8.93
C THR A 54 14.81 0.18 8.63
N GLN A 55 14.33 1.01 9.57
CA GLN A 55 14.32 2.46 9.40
C GLN A 55 15.74 3.03 9.26
N GLU A 56 16.69 2.56 10.08
CA GLU A 56 18.09 2.99 10.01
C GLU A 56 18.72 2.65 8.65
N LYS A 57 18.49 1.43 8.15
CA LYS A 57 18.97 1.00 6.83
C LYS A 57 18.41 1.85 5.69
N LEU A 58 17.15 2.29 5.80
CA LEU A 58 16.54 3.19 4.82
C LEU A 58 17.21 4.57 4.84
N VAL A 59 17.51 5.12 6.02
CA VAL A 59 18.26 6.38 6.14
C VAL A 59 19.63 6.24 5.48
N ASP A 60 20.35 5.15 5.75
CA ASP A 60 21.70 4.92 5.21
C ASP A 60 21.69 4.76 3.68
N ALA A 61 20.68 4.09 3.12
CA ALA A 61 20.53 3.99 1.67
C ALA A 61 20.32 5.36 1.00
N ILE A 62 19.53 6.24 1.62
CA ILE A 62 19.33 7.60 1.10
C ILE A 62 20.61 8.43 1.25
N LYS A 63 21.34 8.31 2.38
CA LYS A 63 22.65 8.97 2.55
C LYS A 63 23.66 8.53 1.49
N ASN A 64 23.71 7.24 1.18
CA ASN A 64 24.61 6.70 0.17
C ASN A 64 24.29 7.21 -1.25
N GLU A 65 23.01 7.36 -1.59
CA GLU A 65 22.61 7.91 -2.89
C GLU A 65 22.78 9.44 -2.96
N PHE A 66 22.60 10.13 -1.83
CA PHE A 66 22.65 11.59 -1.72
C PHE A 66 23.64 12.06 -0.64
N PRO A 67 24.96 11.91 -0.85
CA PRO A 67 25.99 12.26 0.15
C PRO A 67 26.09 13.76 0.47
N ARG A 68 25.33 14.62 -0.23
CA ARG A 68 25.25 16.07 0.03
C ARG A 68 24.32 16.42 1.19
N LEU A 69 23.47 15.49 1.61
CA LEU A 69 22.50 15.73 2.69
C LEU A 69 23.17 15.55 4.05
N LYS A 70 23.06 16.57 4.90
CA LYS A 70 23.60 16.53 6.27
C LYS A 70 22.63 15.87 7.24
N GLU A 71 21.34 16.05 7.01
CA GLU A 71 20.30 15.60 7.93
C GLU A 71 19.17 14.94 7.12
N ILE A 72 18.75 13.74 7.55
CA ILE A 72 17.69 12.98 6.87
C ILE A 72 16.67 12.55 7.92
N HIS A 73 15.45 13.06 7.77
CA HIS A 73 14.31 12.70 8.60
C HIS A 73 13.33 11.86 7.79
N LEU A 74 13.14 10.61 8.24
CA LEU A 74 12.14 9.70 7.69
C LEU A 74 10.94 9.63 8.63
N ASN A 75 9.80 10.14 8.17
CA ASN A 75 8.53 9.98 8.86
C ASN A 75 7.78 8.81 8.25
N ILE A 76 7.68 7.71 8.99
CA ILE A 76 6.94 6.52 8.56
C ILE A 76 5.49 6.65 9.03
N LEU A 77 4.59 6.85 8.07
CA LEU A 77 3.15 6.90 8.30
C LEU A 77 2.58 5.49 8.14
N THR A 78 2.30 4.82 9.27
CA THR A 78 1.70 3.47 9.32
C THR A 78 0.25 3.41 8.83
N LYS A 79 -0.38 4.56 8.57
CA LYS A 79 -1.64 4.62 7.82
C LYS A 79 -1.38 4.37 6.35
N VAL A 80 -1.44 3.10 5.94
CA VAL A 80 -1.62 2.72 4.54
C VAL A 80 -2.88 3.44 4.04
N PRO A 81 -2.79 4.38 3.09
CA PRO A 81 -3.99 4.86 2.43
C PRO A 81 -4.67 3.63 1.81
N PRO A 82 -6.01 3.50 1.91
CA PRO A 82 -6.70 2.40 1.24
C PRO A 82 -6.20 2.36 -0.20
N VAL A 83 -5.83 1.17 -0.68
CA VAL A 83 -5.47 0.99 -2.09
C VAL A 83 -6.74 1.33 -2.87
N SER A 84 -6.83 2.57 -3.33
CA SER A 84 -7.91 3.06 -4.16
C SER A 84 -7.74 2.42 -5.52
N THR A 85 -8.22 1.19 -5.66
CA THR A 85 -8.40 0.53 -6.95
C THR A 85 -9.44 1.32 -7.73
N ASN A 86 -8.96 2.19 -8.61
CA ASN A 86 -9.66 2.91 -9.67
C ASN A 86 -10.69 3.99 -9.28
N GLN A 87 -10.52 5.11 -9.97
CA GLN A 87 -11.36 6.30 -9.98
C GLN A 87 -12.74 5.98 -10.57
N GLY A 88 -13.79 6.33 -9.84
CA GLY A 88 -15.18 6.22 -10.29
C GLY A 88 -16.04 5.61 -9.19
N LEU A 89 -16.77 6.47 -8.48
CA LEU A 89 -17.55 6.21 -7.26
C LEU A 89 -16.68 6.15 -5.99
N GLN A 90 -16.87 7.12 -5.11
CA GLN A 90 -16.36 7.04 -3.74
C GLN A 90 -16.97 5.77 -3.12
N LYS A 91 -16.16 4.73 -2.92
CA LYS A 91 -16.55 3.49 -2.19
C LYS A 91 -17.23 3.84 -0.86
N ASP A 92 -16.84 4.97 -0.27
CA ASP A 92 -17.33 5.49 0.99
C ASP A 92 -18.84 5.83 0.97
N ASP A 93 -19.45 6.14 -0.18
CA ASP A 93 -20.88 6.51 -0.22
C ASP A 93 -21.83 5.30 -0.26
N ILE A 94 -21.40 4.16 -0.80
CA ILE A 94 -22.30 3.01 -1.06
C ILE A 94 -22.34 2.05 0.13
N LEU A 95 -21.18 1.79 0.76
CA LEU A 95 -21.06 0.90 1.92
C LEU A 95 -20.05 1.46 2.94
N PRO A 96 -20.35 2.60 3.60
CA PRO A 96 -19.42 3.32 4.47
C PRO A 96 -18.87 2.49 5.64
N ALA A 97 -19.61 1.47 6.08
CA ALA A 97 -19.19 0.59 7.17
C ALA A 97 -18.32 -0.60 6.72
N VAL A 98 -18.19 -0.83 5.41
CA VAL A 98 -17.49 -1.99 4.85
C VAL A 98 -16.05 -1.61 4.50
N LYS A 99 -15.11 -2.12 5.29
CA LYS A 99 -13.67 -1.82 5.11
C LYS A 99 -13.10 -2.41 3.81
N ASN A 100 -13.57 -3.59 3.42
CA ASN A 100 -13.05 -4.36 2.29
C ASN A 100 -14.19 -5.02 1.51
N THR A 101 -14.12 -4.97 0.17
CA THR A 101 -15.07 -5.64 -0.73
C THR A 101 -14.32 -6.62 -1.62
N ILE A 102 -14.77 -7.89 -1.64
CA ILE A 102 -14.21 -8.95 -2.49
C ILE A 102 -15.28 -9.33 -3.51
N ALA A 103 -15.00 -9.10 -4.79
CA ALA A 103 -15.89 -9.51 -5.88
C ALA A 103 -15.51 -10.91 -6.37
N VAL A 104 -16.47 -11.84 -6.37
CA VAL A 104 -16.32 -13.19 -6.93
C VAL A 104 -17.22 -13.30 -8.15
N ALA A 105 -16.62 -13.32 -9.34
CA ALA A 105 -17.35 -13.30 -10.61
C ALA A 105 -16.86 -14.39 -11.58
N SER A 106 -17.70 -14.71 -12.56
CA SER A 106 -17.44 -15.65 -13.66
C SER A 106 -18.51 -15.47 -14.73
N GLY A 107 -18.09 -15.43 -15.99
CA GLY A 107 -18.95 -15.32 -17.16
C GLY A 107 -19.63 -16.62 -17.59
N LYS A 108 -19.58 -17.70 -16.80
CA LYS A 108 -20.19 -19.00 -17.12
C LYS A 108 -20.96 -19.60 -15.95
N GLY A 109 -22.01 -20.37 -16.26
CA GLY A 109 -22.76 -21.16 -15.28
C GLY A 109 -21.98 -22.38 -14.79
N GLY A 110 -22.20 -22.81 -13.55
CA GLY A 110 -21.65 -24.07 -13.01
C GLY A 110 -20.16 -24.08 -12.61
N VAL A 111 -19.45 -22.96 -12.71
CA VAL A 111 -18.00 -22.90 -12.36
C VAL A 111 -17.69 -22.85 -10.86
N GLY A 112 -18.71 -22.93 -10.00
CA GLY A 112 -18.53 -22.88 -8.55
C GLY A 112 -18.32 -21.48 -7.94
N LYS A 113 -18.75 -20.39 -8.61
CA LYS A 113 -18.68 -19.02 -8.05
C LYS A 113 -19.18 -18.95 -6.61
N SER A 114 -20.40 -19.43 -6.38
CA SER A 114 -21.06 -19.41 -5.06
C SER A 114 -20.30 -20.26 -4.06
N THR A 115 -19.74 -21.40 -4.49
CA THR A 115 -18.91 -22.26 -3.65
C THR A 115 -17.65 -21.53 -3.19
N VAL A 116 -16.97 -20.83 -4.09
CA VAL A 116 -15.78 -20.04 -3.74
C VAL A 116 -16.16 -18.89 -2.82
N ALA A 117 -17.22 -18.14 -3.15
CA ALA A 117 -17.67 -16.99 -2.36
C ALA A 117 -18.03 -17.39 -0.92
N VAL A 118 -18.78 -18.48 -0.74
CA VAL A 118 -19.14 -19.00 0.59
C VAL A 118 -17.91 -19.47 1.37
N ASN A 119 -16.99 -20.20 0.75
CA ASN A 119 -15.79 -20.68 1.45
C ASN A 119 -14.87 -19.54 1.88
N VAL A 120 -14.69 -18.52 1.04
CA VAL A 120 -13.91 -17.32 1.41
C VAL A 120 -14.59 -16.58 2.56
N ALA A 121 -15.92 -16.39 2.50
CA ALA A 121 -16.66 -15.74 3.57
C ALA A 121 -16.54 -16.48 4.91
N VAL A 122 -16.67 -17.81 4.89
CA VAL A 122 -16.52 -18.66 6.08
C VAL A 122 -15.09 -18.63 6.63
N ALA A 123 -14.07 -18.66 5.77
CA ALA A 123 -12.68 -18.60 6.19
C ALA A 123 -12.37 -17.25 6.89
N LEU A 124 -12.78 -16.14 6.29
CA LEU A 124 -12.60 -14.80 6.88
C LEU A 124 -13.36 -14.64 8.20
N ALA A 125 -14.58 -15.18 8.28
CA ALA A 125 -15.35 -15.18 9.52
C ALA A 125 -14.66 -16.00 10.63
N LYS A 126 -14.04 -17.14 10.28
CA LYS A 126 -13.26 -17.97 11.21
C LYS A 126 -11.98 -17.27 11.69
N GLU A 127 -11.38 -16.42 10.87
CA GLU A 127 -10.25 -15.56 11.25
C GLU A 127 -10.68 -14.32 12.07
N GLY A 128 -11.98 -14.17 12.36
CA GLY A 128 -12.52 -13.12 13.23
C GLY A 128 -13.00 -11.86 12.50
N ALA A 129 -13.05 -11.86 11.16
CA ALA A 129 -13.62 -10.75 10.41
C ALA A 129 -15.15 -10.69 10.54
N LYS A 130 -15.72 -9.48 10.54
CA LYS A 130 -17.16 -9.27 10.32
C LYS A 130 -17.42 -9.35 8.81
N VAL A 131 -18.13 -10.38 8.38
CA VAL A 131 -18.35 -10.68 6.96
C VAL A 131 -19.83 -10.60 6.62
N GLY A 132 -20.16 -9.93 5.53
CA GLY A 132 -21.45 -10.02 4.85
C GLY A 132 -21.24 -10.66 3.48
N LEU A 133 -22.18 -11.53 3.07
CA LEU A 133 -22.19 -12.13 1.74
C LEU A 133 -23.45 -11.65 1.01
N ILE A 134 -23.25 -11.11 -0.20
CA ILE A 134 -24.32 -10.62 -1.07
C ILE A 134 -24.22 -11.33 -2.41
N ASP A 135 -25.35 -11.78 -2.94
CA ASP A 135 -25.43 -12.21 -4.33
C ASP A 135 -25.75 -11.00 -5.20
N ALA A 136 -24.89 -10.73 -6.17
CA ALA A 136 -24.97 -9.57 -7.03
C ALA A 136 -24.94 -10.04 -8.48
N ASP A 137 -26.12 -10.27 -9.04
CA ASP A 137 -26.29 -10.59 -10.46
C ASP A 137 -26.14 -9.30 -11.29
N ILE A 138 -24.92 -9.04 -11.78
CA ILE A 138 -24.57 -7.84 -12.56
C ILE A 138 -24.88 -8.02 -14.06
N TYR A 139 -25.05 -9.26 -14.53
CA TYR A 139 -25.46 -9.54 -15.91
C TYR A 139 -26.98 -9.59 -16.03
N GLY A 140 -27.58 -8.41 -16.21
CA GLY A 140 -28.96 -8.22 -16.66
C GLY A 140 -29.04 -7.08 -17.69
N PRO A 141 -29.83 -7.26 -18.75
CA PRO A 141 -30.98 -6.40 -19.03
C PRO A 141 -32.29 -7.00 -18.52
#